data_AF-A0A178IKI1-F1
#
_entry.id   AF-A0A178IKI1-F1
#
_cell.length_a   1.000
_cell.length_b   1.000
_cell.length_c   1.000
_cell.angle_alpha   90.00
_cell.angle_beta   90.00
_cell.angle_gamma   90.00
#
_symmetry.space_group_name_H-M   'P 1'
#
loop_
_entity.id
_entity.type
_entity.pdbx_description
1 polymer ?
#
loop_
_entity_poly.entity_id
_entity_poly.type
_entity_poly.pdbx_seq_one_letter_code
_entity_poly.pdbx_strand_id
1 'polypeptide(L)'
;MTPRQSEISAESYAASVLARAGYQVSVQYGANQPDYDLVAEKPGRILLVSVKGSQDGGWPLAVARKKKEVTYHQAIDEWKATQRKDIVFIFVQFLGIPLTSAPRVYVARPDDVATYMKSQCNGRGHCSLAENYRRDHPKSHYTQQIPKDWNFSQVRIDTI
;
A
#
# COMPACT_ATOMS: atom_id res chain seq x y z
N MET A 1 5.01 15.96 -7.30
CA MET A 1 3.57 15.87 -7.64
C MET A 1 2.77 16.39 -6.45
N THR A 2 1.50 16.77 -6.60
CA THR A 2 0.61 16.99 -5.45
C THR A 2 0.13 15.63 -4.91
N PRO A 3 -0.42 15.54 -3.69
CA PRO A 3 -1.02 14.30 -3.18
C PRO A 3 -2.05 13.73 -4.16
N ARG A 4 -2.94 14.59 -4.68
CA ARG A 4 -3.96 14.18 -5.65
C ARG A 4 -3.37 13.66 -6.97
N GLN A 5 -2.34 14.31 -7.50
CA GLN A 5 -1.62 13.82 -8.68
C GLN A 5 -0.96 12.46 -8.42
N SER A 6 -0.40 12.26 -7.22
CA SER A 6 0.22 10.99 -6.82
C SER A 6 -0.80 9.85 -6.71
N GLU A 7 -2.00 10.12 -6.19
CA GLU A 7 -3.10 9.15 -6.11
C GLU A 7 -3.56 8.70 -7.50
N ILE A 8 -3.89 9.66 -8.37
CA ILE A 8 -4.35 9.39 -9.74
C ILE A 8 -3.29 8.61 -10.53
N SER A 9 -2.02 9.02 -10.40
CA SER A 9 -0.90 8.35 -11.07
C SER A 9 -0.71 6.93 -10.54
N ALA A 10 -0.84 6.72 -9.23
CA ALA A 10 -0.72 5.39 -8.62
C ALA A 10 -1.83 4.45 -9.08
N GLU A 11 -3.09 4.91 -9.09
CA GLU A 11 -4.23 4.12 -9.55
C GLU A 11 -4.09 3.70 -11.01
N SER A 12 -3.76 4.66 -11.89
CA SER A 12 -3.52 4.41 -13.31
C SER A 12 -2.38 3.41 -13.54
N TYR A 13 -1.30 3.55 -12.76
CA TYR A 13 -0.16 2.65 -12.86
C TYR A 13 -0.46 1.25 -12.30
N ALA A 14 -1.19 1.16 -11.19
CA ALA A 14 -1.67 -0.09 -10.61
C ALA A 14 -2.56 -0.86 -11.61
N ALA A 15 -3.51 -0.17 -12.26
CA ALA A 15 -4.33 -0.74 -13.33
C ALA A 15 -3.48 -1.27 -14.49
N SER A 16 -2.46 -0.50 -14.90
CA SER A 16 -1.54 -0.89 -15.96
C SER A 16 -0.74 -2.15 -15.64
N VAL A 17 -0.19 -2.28 -14.42
CA VAL A 17 0.58 -3.48 -14.03
C VAL A 17 -0.32 -4.71 -13.82
N LEU A 18 -1.55 -4.52 -13.34
CA LEU A 18 -2.55 -5.58 -13.23
C LEU A 18 -2.96 -6.12 -14.61
N ALA A 19 -3.23 -5.21 -15.57
CA ALA A 19 -3.53 -5.59 -16.94
C ALA A 19 -2.37 -6.36 -17.59
N ARG A 20 -1.12 -5.92 -17.36
CA ARG A 20 0.08 -6.63 -17.81
C ARG A 20 0.26 -8.00 -17.16
N ALA A 21 -0.27 -8.20 -15.95
CA ALA A 21 -0.30 -9.49 -15.27
C ALA A 21 -1.49 -10.39 -15.71
N GLY A 22 -2.22 -9.98 -16.75
CA GLY A 22 -3.31 -10.75 -17.37
C GLY A 22 -4.65 -10.62 -16.68
N TYR A 23 -4.84 -9.61 -15.82
CA TYR A 23 -6.15 -9.30 -15.24
C TYR A 23 -6.97 -8.39 -16.17
N GLN A 24 -8.27 -8.63 -16.25
CA GLN A 24 -9.21 -7.60 -16.72
C GLN A 24 -9.39 -6.60 -15.58
N VAL A 25 -9.14 -5.32 -15.86
CA VAL A 25 -9.18 -4.28 -14.83
C VAL A 25 -10.36 -3.36 -15.09
N SER A 26 -11.19 -3.15 -14.08
CA SER A 26 -12.24 -2.13 -14.09
C SER A 26 -11.99 -1.10 -12.99
N VAL A 27 -12.31 0.15 -13.31
CA VAL A 27 -12.25 1.29 -12.39
C VAL A 27 -13.68 1.62 -11.96
N GLN A 28 -13.88 1.91 -10.68
CA GLN A 28 -15.18 2.35 -10.18
C GLN A 28 -15.27 3.89 -10.17
N TYR A 29 -16.22 4.43 -10.93
CA TYR A 29 -16.56 5.86 -10.92
C TYR A 29 -18.01 6.04 -10.49
N GLY A 30 -18.27 6.93 -9.52
CA GLY A 30 -19.64 7.26 -9.09
C GLY A 30 -19.70 8.00 -7.76
N ALA A 31 -20.89 8.55 -7.44
CA ALA A 31 -21.15 9.27 -6.20
C ALA A 31 -21.08 8.39 -4.93
N ASN A 32 -21.26 7.08 -5.08
CA ASN A 32 -21.12 6.08 -4.03
C ASN A 32 -19.90 5.22 -4.33
N GLN A 33 -18.70 5.74 -4.08
CA GLN A 33 -17.49 4.96 -4.25
C GLN A 33 -17.42 3.85 -3.18
N PRO A 34 -17.23 2.58 -3.58
CA PRO A 34 -16.99 1.51 -2.63
C PRO A 34 -15.61 1.67 -1.96
N ASP A 35 -15.34 0.89 -0.91
CA ASP A 35 -14.04 0.93 -0.19
C ASP A 35 -12.87 0.28 -0.98
N TYR A 36 -12.88 0.37 -2.31
CA TYR A 36 -11.84 -0.11 -3.22
C TYR A 36 -11.75 0.79 -4.46
N ASP A 37 -10.55 0.86 -5.05
CA ASP A 37 -10.24 1.76 -6.17
C ASP A 37 -10.36 1.01 -7.52
N LEU A 38 -9.94 -0.27 -7.56
CA LEU A 38 -9.97 -1.11 -8.77
C LEU A 38 -10.58 -2.48 -8.49
N VAL A 39 -11.16 -3.10 -9.52
CA VAL A 39 -11.42 -4.55 -9.55
C VAL A 39 -10.52 -5.18 -10.60
N ALA A 40 -9.82 -6.25 -10.22
CA ALA A 40 -8.98 -7.03 -11.13
C ALA A 40 -9.48 -8.47 -11.21
N GLU A 41 -9.80 -8.93 -12.42
CA GLU A 41 -10.46 -10.21 -12.65
C GLU A 41 -9.65 -11.15 -13.54
N LYS A 42 -9.64 -12.42 -13.18
CA LYS A 42 -9.22 -13.58 -13.98
C LYS A 42 -10.27 -14.68 -13.82
N PRO A 43 -10.29 -15.70 -14.71
CA PRO A 43 -11.18 -16.84 -14.52
C PRO A 43 -11.05 -17.44 -13.11
N GLY A 44 -12.15 -17.45 -12.35
CA GLY A 44 -12.20 -17.98 -10.98
C GLY A 44 -11.54 -17.10 -9.90
N ARG A 45 -11.12 -15.86 -10.21
CA ARG A 45 -10.44 -14.98 -9.26
C ARG A 45 -10.81 -13.51 -9.47
N ILE A 46 -11.32 -12.89 -8.41
CA ILE A 46 -11.65 -11.47 -8.38
C ILE A 46 -10.87 -10.83 -7.22
N LEU A 47 -10.17 -9.74 -7.49
CA LEU A 47 -9.45 -8.95 -6.50
C LEU A 47 -10.08 -7.57 -6.41
N LEU A 48 -10.55 -7.21 -5.22
CA LEU A 48 -10.87 -5.83 -4.88
C LEU A 48 -9.58 -5.17 -4.42
N VAL A 49 -9.19 -4.08 -5.06
CA VAL A 49 -7.88 -3.46 -4.87
C VAL A 49 -8.03 -2.05 -4.35
N SER A 50 -7.37 -1.73 -3.23
CA SER A 50 -7.15 -0.34 -2.84
C SER A 50 -5.71 0.09 -3.15
N VAL A 51 -5.56 1.19 -3.84
CA VAL A 51 -4.29 1.74 -4.28
C VAL A 51 -3.84 2.84 -3.33
N LYS A 52 -2.54 2.87 -3.04
CA LYS A 52 -1.90 3.92 -2.24
C LYS A 52 -0.64 4.41 -2.94
N GLY A 53 -0.67 5.65 -3.41
CA GLY A 53 0.49 6.32 -3.99
C GLY A 53 1.35 7.00 -2.92
N SER A 54 2.66 7.01 -3.12
CA SER A 54 3.59 7.82 -2.36
C SER A 54 4.67 8.41 -3.27
N GLN A 55 5.10 9.61 -2.91
CA GLN A 55 6.19 10.35 -3.57
C GLN A 55 7.27 10.81 -2.58
N ASP A 56 7.14 10.41 -1.31
CA ASP A 56 7.94 10.86 -0.17
C ASP A 56 8.52 9.68 0.62
N GLY A 57 8.39 8.45 0.10
CA GLY A 57 9.00 7.26 0.69
C GLY A 57 8.13 6.52 1.70
N GLY A 58 6.92 7.01 2.04
CA GLY A 58 6.05 6.35 3.00
C GLY A 58 4.55 6.47 2.71
N TRP A 59 3.76 5.67 3.43
CA TRP A 59 2.30 5.66 3.35
C TRP A 59 1.70 5.81 4.75
N PRO A 60 1.09 6.96 5.08
CA PRO A 60 0.46 7.17 6.39
C PRO A 60 -0.91 6.49 6.44
N LEU A 61 -1.01 5.33 7.11
CA LEU A 61 -2.22 4.50 7.09
C LEU A 61 -3.06 4.67 8.37
N ALA A 62 -2.42 4.54 9.54
CA ALA A 62 -3.08 4.57 10.84
C ALA A 62 -2.86 5.91 11.59
N VAL A 63 -2.22 6.90 10.94
CA VAL A 63 -1.80 8.15 11.62
C VAL A 63 -2.96 8.92 12.22
N ALA A 64 -4.11 8.98 11.53
CA ALA A 64 -5.30 9.69 12.00
C ALA A 64 -5.91 9.08 13.27
N ARG A 65 -5.63 7.80 13.55
CA ARG A 65 -6.09 7.07 14.74
C ARG A 65 -5.12 7.19 15.92
N LYS A 66 -3.86 7.59 15.66
CA LYS A 66 -2.86 7.77 16.71
C LYS A 66 -3.07 9.08 17.47
N LYS A 67 -3.84 9.02 18.55
CA LYS A 67 -4.04 10.10 19.53
C LYS A 67 -3.08 9.95 20.72
N LYS A 68 -3.09 10.91 21.65
CA LYS A 68 -2.18 10.95 22.82
C LYS A 68 -2.24 9.66 23.65
N GLU A 69 -3.45 9.20 23.97
CA GLU A 69 -3.70 8.04 24.83
C GLU A 69 -3.82 6.69 24.08
N VAL A 70 -3.70 6.70 22.75
CA VAL A 70 -3.84 5.49 21.91
C VAL A 70 -2.45 4.99 21.57
N THR A 71 -2.09 3.76 21.88
CA THR A 71 -0.80 3.17 21.48
C THR A 71 -0.72 3.01 19.96
N TYR A 72 0.49 2.82 19.41
CA TYR A 72 0.63 2.53 17.97
C TYR A 72 -0.12 1.25 17.57
N HIS A 73 -0.04 0.21 18.39
CA HIS A 73 -0.73 -1.06 18.14
C HIS A 73 -2.25 -0.88 18.11
N GLN A 74 -2.82 -0.15 19.08
CA GLN A 74 -4.26 0.16 19.08
C GLN A 74 -4.68 0.96 17.85
N ALA A 75 -3.92 2.00 17.46
CA ALA A 75 -4.23 2.78 16.26
C ALA A 75 -4.17 1.93 14.98
N ILE A 76 -3.21 0.99 14.91
CA ILE A 76 -3.08 0.05 13.79
C ILE A 76 -4.25 -0.95 13.77
N ASP A 77 -4.68 -1.45 14.93
CA ASP A 77 -5.84 -2.35 15.04
C ASP A 77 -7.14 -1.66 14.65
N GLU A 78 -7.34 -0.42 15.10
CA GLU A 78 -8.47 0.41 14.67
C GLU A 78 -8.44 0.69 13.16
N TRP A 79 -7.26 0.86 12.57
CA TRP A 79 -7.13 1.02 11.12
C TRP A 79 -7.53 -0.27 10.39
N LYS A 80 -6.96 -1.40 10.83
CA LYS A 80 -7.24 -2.73 10.28
C LYS A 80 -8.72 -3.06 10.36
N ALA A 81 -9.38 -2.76 11.49
CA ALA A 81 -10.79 -3.05 11.72
C ALA A 81 -11.73 -2.31 10.75
N THR A 82 -11.29 -1.19 10.16
CA THR A 82 -12.05 -0.47 9.12
C THR A 82 -11.80 -0.97 7.71
N GLN A 83 -10.84 -1.87 7.51
CA GLN A 83 -10.55 -2.42 6.19
C GLN A 83 -11.50 -3.59 5.88
N ARG A 84 -11.88 -3.72 4.61
CA ARG A 84 -12.56 -4.95 4.17
C ARG A 84 -11.61 -6.14 4.28
N LYS A 85 -12.15 -7.32 4.60
CA LYS A 85 -11.35 -8.54 4.77
C LYS A 85 -10.80 -9.10 3.45
N ASP A 86 -11.49 -8.81 2.35
CA ASP A 86 -11.19 -9.28 1.00
C ASP A 86 -10.30 -8.33 0.19
N ILE A 87 -10.02 -7.12 0.70
CA ILE A 87 -9.25 -6.10 -0.02
C ILE A 87 -7.76 -6.50 -0.13
N VAL A 88 -7.18 -6.17 -1.27
CA VAL A 88 -5.74 -6.21 -1.52
C VAL A 88 -5.24 -4.77 -1.66
N PHE A 89 -4.16 -4.42 -0.95
CA PHE A 89 -3.50 -3.14 -1.16
C PHE A 89 -2.43 -3.24 -2.25
N ILE A 90 -2.42 -2.25 -3.14
CA ILE A 90 -1.29 -1.98 -4.04
C ILE A 90 -0.65 -0.64 -3.65
N PHE A 91 0.59 -0.68 -3.22
CA PHE A 91 1.39 0.49 -2.89
C PHE A 91 2.29 0.84 -4.07
N VAL A 92 2.23 2.09 -4.55
CA VAL A 92 3.07 2.59 -5.64
C VAL A 92 3.98 3.68 -5.12
N GLN A 93 5.27 3.58 -5.39
CA GLN A 93 6.26 4.57 -4.98
C GLN A 93 6.93 5.24 -6.18
N PHE A 94 6.92 6.58 -6.15
CA PHE A 94 7.52 7.44 -7.18
C PHE A 94 8.83 8.10 -6.74
N LEU A 95 9.17 8.10 -5.44
CA LEU A 95 10.37 8.76 -4.94
C LEU A 95 11.64 8.20 -5.59
N GLY A 96 12.41 9.10 -6.21
CA GLY A 96 13.68 8.77 -6.86
C GLY A 96 13.56 7.87 -8.09
N ILE A 97 12.36 7.79 -8.69
CA ILE A 97 12.14 7.07 -9.95
C ILE A 97 12.33 8.04 -11.13
N PRO A 98 13.27 7.78 -12.05
CA PRO A 98 13.38 8.55 -13.29
C PRO A 98 12.09 8.46 -14.12
N LEU A 99 11.76 9.50 -14.88
CA LEU A 99 10.56 9.54 -15.72
C LEU A 99 10.47 8.37 -16.73
N THR A 100 11.63 7.86 -17.17
CA THR A 100 11.75 6.76 -18.13
C THR A 100 11.73 5.38 -17.48
N SER A 101 11.55 5.31 -16.16
CA SER A 101 11.60 4.07 -15.37
C SER A 101 10.25 3.74 -14.76
N ALA A 102 10.03 2.45 -14.55
CA ALA A 102 8.85 1.93 -13.86
C ALA A 102 8.87 2.30 -12.36
N PRO A 103 7.79 2.90 -11.82
CA PRO A 103 7.57 2.99 -10.37
C PRO A 103 7.65 1.63 -9.67
N ARG A 104 8.10 1.63 -8.42
CA ARG A 104 8.12 0.42 -7.57
C ARG A 104 6.71 0.12 -7.06
N VAL A 105 6.34 -1.15 -7.03
CA VAL A 105 4.99 -1.61 -6.68
C VAL A 105 5.07 -2.74 -5.66
N TYR A 106 4.22 -2.66 -4.64
CA TYR A 106 4.13 -3.64 -3.56
C TYR A 106 2.68 -4.08 -3.33
N VAL A 107 2.46 -5.33 -2.97
CA VAL A 107 1.13 -5.96 -2.82
C VAL A 107 1.03 -6.67 -1.47
N ALA A 108 0.00 -6.34 -0.69
CA ALA A 108 -0.22 -6.94 0.63
C ALA A 108 -1.70 -6.93 1.05
N ARG A 109 -2.07 -7.82 1.97
CA ARG A 109 -3.38 -7.76 2.64
C ARG A 109 -3.34 -6.84 3.86
N PRO A 110 -4.49 -6.30 4.33
CA PRO A 110 -4.56 -5.51 5.55
C PRO A 110 -3.89 -6.18 6.76
N ASP A 111 -4.03 -7.50 6.87
CA ASP A 111 -3.46 -8.31 7.95
C ASP A 111 -1.93 -8.30 7.94
N ASP A 112 -1.32 -8.48 6.76
CA ASP A 112 0.13 -8.39 6.57
C ASP A 112 0.62 -6.98 6.90
N VAL A 113 -0.12 -5.97 6.42
CA VAL A 113 0.21 -4.55 6.64
C VAL A 113 0.17 -4.18 8.11
N ALA A 114 -0.88 -4.57 8.84
CA ALA A 114 -1.00 -4.32 10.26
C ALA A 114 0.09 -5.05 11.05
N THR A 115 0.35 -6.32 10.73
CA THR A 115 1.40 -7.13 11.38
C THR A 115 2.76 -6.49 11.18
N TYR A 116 3.08 -6.07 9.95
CA TYR A 116 4.34 -5.39 9.65
C TYR A 116 4.44 -4.04 10.34
N MET A 117 3.40 -3.19 10.30
CA MET A 117 3.41 -1.89 11.00
C MET A 117 3.66 -2.02 12.51
N LYS A 118 3.15 -3.09 13.14
CA LYS A 118 3.38 -3.38 14.57
C LYS A 118 4.81 -3.82 14.88
N SER A 119 5.48 -4.51 13.96
CA SER A 119 6.87 -4.98 14.15
C SER A 119 7.90 -3.85 13.99
N GLN A 120 7.55 -2.76 13.31
CA GLN A 120 8.44 -1.61 13.10
C GLN A 120 8.91 -0.98 14.42
N CYS A 121 10.05 -0.28 14.35
CA CYS A 121 10.68 0.38 15.50
C CYS A 121 10.89 -0.57 16.69
N ASN A 122 11.48 -1.75 16.44
CA ASN A 122 11.73 -2.80 17.44
C ASN A 122 10.45 -3.23 18.19
N GLY A 123 9.34 -3.41 17.47
CA GLY A 123 8.06 -3.84 18.05
C GLY A 123 7.23 -2.74 18.73
N ARG A 124 7.74 -1.51 18.83
CA ARG A 124 6.93 -0.37 19.33
C ARG A 124 5.75 -0.07 18.39
N GLY A 125 5.90 -0.37 17.12
CA GLY A 125 4.95 -0.07 16.06
C GLY A 125 5.14 1.32 15.47
N HIS A 126 4.63 1.48 14.24
CA HIS A 126 4.61 2.76 13.53
C HIS A 126 3.36 2.83 12.64
N CYS A 127 2.64 3.96 12.71
CA CYS A 127 1.35 4.11 12.01
C CYS A 127 1.46 4.36 10.50
N SER A 128 2.68 4.33 9.96
CA SER A 128 2.98 4.55 8.55
C SER A 128 3.89 3.44 8.06
N LEU A 129 3.68 3.01 6.82
CA LEU A 129 4.67 2.22 6.12
C LEU A 129 5.79 3.15 5.64
N ALA A 130 7.03 2.70 5.74
CA ALA A 130 8.18 3.34 5.11
C ALA A 130 8.79 2.35 4.13
N GLU A 131 8.98 2.78 2.88
CA GLU A 131 9.61 1.95 1.85
C GLU A 131 11.02 1.58 2.26
N ASN A 132 11.82 2.58 2.66
CA ASN A 132 13.16 2.40 3.19
C ASN A 132 13.44 3.43 4.27
N TYR A 133 13.24 3.06 5.53
CA TYR A 133 13.32 3.99 6.65
C TYR A 133 14.69 4.64 6.80
N ARG A 134 15.77 3.91 6.51
CA ARG A 134 17.14 4.44 6.62
C ARG A 134 17.48 5.43 5.51
N ARG A 135 16.93 5.26 4.31
CA ARG A 135 17.07 6.26 3.24
C ARG A 135 16.45 7.59 3.67
N ASP A 136 15.25 7.52 4.24
CA ASP A 136 14.45 8.71 4.59
C ASP A 136 14.89 9.31 5.94
N HIS A 137 15.50 8.50 6.81
CA HIS A 137 16.03 8.89 8.12
C HIS A 137 17.48 8.36 8.31
N PRO A 138 18.48 8.95 7.64
CA PRO A 138 19.86 8.41 7.59
C PRO A 138 20.57 8.33 8.95
N LYS A 139 20.13 9.15 9.93
CA LYS A 139 20.66 9.17 11.29
C LYS A 139 19.92 8.24 12.25
N SER A 140 18.84 7.59 11.81
CA SER A 140 18.10 6.66 12.66
C SER A 140 18.84 5.33 12.78
N HIS A 141 18.75 4.71 13.96
CA HIS A 141 19.20 3.33 14.17
C HIS A 141 18.23 2.29 13.61
N TYR A 142 17.00 2.67 13.25
CA TYR A 142 16.05 1.74 12.66
C TYR A 142 16.28 1.54 11.16
N THR A 143 16.18 0.30 10.70
CA THR A 143 16.52 -0.11 9.32
C THR A 143 15.39 -0.82 8.59
N GLN A 144 14.15 -0.64 9.04
CA GLN A 144 12.98 -1.29 8.47
C GLN A 144 12.74 -0.85 7.01
N GLN A 145 12.32 -1.80 6.19
CA GLN A 145 12.06 -1.65 4.76
C GLN A 145 10.88 -2.54 4.40
N ILE A 146 10.09 -2.14 3.41
CA ILE A 146 8.97 -2.97 2.93
C ILE A 146 9.48 -4.41 2.66
N PRO A 147 8.77 -5.44 3.14
CA PRO A 147 9.16 -6.83 2.93
C PRO A 147 9.34 -7.14 1.44
N LYS A 148 10.44 -7.84 1.09
CA LYS A 148 10.79 -8.12 -0.31
C LYS A 148 9.77 -9.02 -1.01
N ASP A 149 9.09 -9.88 -0.27
CA ASP A 149 8.01 -10.75 -0.74
C ASP A 149 6.74 -9.98 -1.10
N TRP A 150 6.63 -8.70 -0.73
CA TRP A 150 5.54 -7.84 -1.19
C TRP A 150 5.77 -7.28 -2.60
N ASN A 151 6.99 -7.37 -3.15
CA ASN A 151 7.26 -6.87 -4.50
C ASN A 151 6.24 -7.43 -5.50
N PHE A 152 5.68 -6.54 -6.31
CA PHE A 152 4.76 -6.95 -7.36
C PHE A 152 5.45 -7.94 -8.31
N SER A 153 4.80 -9.08 -8.50
CA SER A 153 5.22 -10.13 -9.42
C SER A 153 3.99 -10.94 -9.81
N GLN A 154 4.07 -11.69 -10.91
CA GLN A 154 2.99 -12.57 -11.34
C GLN A 154 2.58 -13.54 -10.22
N VAL A 155 3.58 -14.17 -9.57
CA VAL A 155 3.35 -15.11 -8.46
C VAL A 155 2.62 -14.41 -7.31
N ARG A 156 3.13 -13.26 -6.85
CA ARG A 156 2.55 -12.55 -5.71
C ARG A 156 1.09 -12.17 -5.97
N ILE A 157 0.77 -11.58 -7.12
CA ILE A 157 -0.61 -11.11 -7.39
C ILE A 157 -1.58 -12.28 -7.62
N ASP A 158 -1.11 -13.41 -8.16
CA ASP A 158 -1.96 -14.58 -8.39
C ASP A 158 -2.21 -15.41 -7.13
N THR A 159 -1.36 -15.28 -6.09
CA THR A 159 -1.53 -16.01 -4.82
C THR A 159 -1.91 -15.13 -3.63
N ILE A 160 -1.97 -13.80 -3.78
CA ILE A 160 -2.34 -12.87 -2.70
C ILE A 160 -3.71 -13.19 -2.12
#